data_AF-I0YZP4-F1
#
_entry.id   AF-I0YZP4-F1
#
_cell.length_a   1.000
_cell.length_b   1.000
_cell.length_c   1.000
_cell.angle_alpha   90.00
_cell.angle_beta   90.00
_cell.angle_gamma   90.00
#
_symmetry.space_group_name_H-M   'P 1'
#
loop_
_entity.id
_entity.type
_entity.pdbx_description
1 polymer ?
#
loop_
_entity_poly.entity_id
_entity_poly.type
_entity_poly.pdbx_seq_one_letter_code
_entity_poly.pdbx_strand_id
1 'polypeptide(L)'
;MAARKVALLTFLAAACCAVHAPSTAAWSTAISHKHSPGSTGPAAAHPPGMHIVIAVHQEDVNEVEQYVEKLLGIRSVAATHPRIFIYCKGTPVFVAQARDRGFAHEVIELPNVGREQETYLWHIVAHYDRLPEHVFFSQALANYEELLLGRLQTLFSPRTGALGLGLVAICTCEGYSDLWAGHGPGGFIRLREVWALAQGTLCPHEFACFHNGFLVASRARLHLQPRKLYEYLLGLFATPANHPLRANEELYKHVKSNLPDEWPTWGHVMERSWNALLNCTDVEVAYGCNTPCESEDCSQLERCQCLDDGTPHAGVAPI
;
A
#
# COMPACT_ATOMS: atom_id res chain seq x y z
N MET A 1 25.47 -71.69 9.05
CA MET A 1 24.06 -71.63 9.48
C MET A 1 23.45 -70.36 8.90
N ALA A 2 23.01 -70.42 7.64
CA ALA A 2 21.60 -70.40 7.21
C ALA A 2 20.94 -69.03 7.49
N ALA A 3 20.91 -68.05 6.58
CA ALA A 3 20.33 -67.97 5.23
C ALA A 3 18.79 -68.08 5.17
N ARG A 4 18.18 -67.01 4.62
CA ARG A 4 16.87 -66.90 3.96
C ARG A 4 15.60 -66.91 4.82
N LYS A 5 14.75 -65.90 4.58
CA LYS A 5 13.37 -66.08 4.09
C LYS A 5 12.85 -64.81 3.41
N VAL A 6 12.79 -64.89 2.08
CA VAL A 6 11.96 -64.07 1.18
C VAL A 6 10.95 -65.05 0.56
N ALA A 7 9.66 -64.74 0.64
CA ALA A 7 8.53 -65.19 -0.21
C ALA A 7 7.26 -64.53 0.39
N LEU A 8 6.54 -63.60 -0.26
CA LEU A 8 5.82 -63.62 -1.55
C LEU A 8 4.61 -64.56 -1.56
N LEU A 9 3.39 -63.98 -1.65
CA LEU A 9 2.11 -64.46 -2.22
C LEU A 9 0.98 -63.59 -1.61
N THR A 10 0.55 -62.45 -2.16
CA THR A 10 -0.25 -62.17 -3.38
C THR A 10 -1.66 -62.78 -3.43
N PHE A 11 -2.62 -61.88 -3.69
CA PHE A 11 -3.99 -62.04 -4.22
C PHE A 11 -5.16 -62.43 -3.30
N LEU A 12 -6.02 -61.44 -3.01
CA LEU A 12 -7.42 -61.47 -3.43
C LEU A 12 -7.88 -60.06 -3.80
N ALA A 13 -8.59 -59.97 -4.92
CA ALA A 13 -8.94 -58.76 -5.63
C ALA A 13 -10.42 -58.38 -5.44
N ALA A 14 -10.68 -57.09 -5.66
CA ALA A 14 -11.85 -56.49 -6.32
C ALA A 14 -13.22 -56.47 -5.62
N ALA A 15 -13.67 -55.24 -5.32
CA ALA A 15 -15.03 -54.66 -5.44
C ALA A 15 -15.13 -53.51 -4.39
N CYS A 16 -15.47 -52.26 -4.66
CA CYS A 16 -16.21 -51.61 -5.73
C CYS A 16 -15.70 -50.17 -5.93
N CYS A 17 -15.81 -49.70 -7.17
CA CYS A 17 -15.71 -48.30 -7.56
C CYS A 17 -16.77 -47.44 -6.85
N ALA A 18 -16.34 -46.34 -6.24
CA ALA A 18 -17.12 -45.10 -6.14
C ALA A 18 -16.15 -43.94 -5.91
N VAL A 19 -15.74 -43.32 -7.02
CA VAL A 19 -15.05 -42.04 -7.05
C VAL A 19 -15.99 -40.99 -6.47
N HIS A 20 -15.63 -40.36 -5.37
CA HIS A 20 -16.21 -39.07 -4.97
C HIS A 20 -15.06 -38.07 -4.90
N ALA A 21 -14.84 -37.40 -6.04
CA ALA A 21 -14.10 -36.16 -6.10
C ALA A 21 -14.81 -35.14 -5.20
N PRO A 22 -14.10 -34.39 -4.35
CA PRO A 22 -14.70 -33.23 -3.71
C PRO A 22 -15.06 -32.23 -4.80
N SER A 23 -16.37 -32.04 -4.96
CA SER A 23 -16.99 -31.01 -5.78
C SER A 23 -16.29 -29.67 -5.61
N THR A 24 -15.73 -29.17 -6.71
CA THR A 24 -15.43 -27.75 -6.91
C THR A 24 -16.71 -26.96 -6.67
N ALA A 25 -16.86 -26.42 -5.46
CA ALA A 25 -17.95 -25.51 -5.14
C ALA A 25 -17.77 -24.26 -6.00
N ALA A 26 -18.70 -24.12 -6.94
CA ALA A 26 -18.79 -23.02 -7.88
C ALA A 26 -18.83 -21.68 -7.13
N TRP A 27 -17.85 -20.83 -7.41
CA TRP A 27 -17.99 -19.39 -7.23
C TRP A 27 -18.91 -18.92 -8.34
N SER A 28 -20.21 -18.89 -8.07
CA SER A 28 -21.23 -18.34 -8.95
C SER A 28 -22.37 -17.77 -8.12
N THR A 29 -22.07 -16.70 -7.40
CA THR A 29 -23.05 -15.65 -7.16
C THR A 29 -22.79 -14.55 -8.18
N ALA A 30 -23.71 -14.47 -9.14
CA ALA A 30 -23.69 -13.56 -10.26
C ALA A 30 -23.70 -12.11 -9.79
N ILE A 31 -22.58 -11.40 -9.97
CA ILE A 31 -22.64 -9.98 -10.26
C ILE A 31 -23.08 -9.89 -11.72
N SER A 32 -24.35 -9.55 -11.94
CA SER A 32 -24.89 -9.25 -13.26
C SER A 32 -24.22 -7.98 -13.78
N HIS A 33 -23.07 -8.13 -14.43
CA HIS A 33 -22.50 -7.08 -15.25
C HIS A 33 -23.35 -6.98 -16.53
N LYS A 34 -24.29 -6.04 -16.53
CA LYS A 34 -24.81 -5.52 -17.79
C LYS A 34 -23.62 -4.94 -18.55
N HIS A 35 -23.21 -5.62 -19.61
CA HIS A 35 -22.38 -5.04 -20.65
C HIS A 35 -23.12 -3.83 -21.22
N SER A 36 -22.67 -2.63 -20.90
CA SER A 36 -22.97 -1.45 -21.70
C SER A 36 -22.07 -1.49 -22.95
N PRO A 37 -22.63 -1.24 -24.14
CA PRO A 37 -21.86 -1.16 -25.37
C PRO A 37 -20.90 0.03 -25.31
N GLY A 38 -19.74 -0.12 -25.97
CA GLY A 38 -18.63 0.82 -25.97
C GLY A 38 -19.07 2.26 -26.24
N SER A 39 -18.80 3.11 -25.26
CA SER A 39 -18.80 4.56 -25.41
C SER A 39 -17.44 4.99 -25.94
N THR A 40 -17.33 5.18 -27.25
CA THR A 40 -16.23 5.94 -27.89
C THR A 40 -16.43 7.45 -27.63
N GLY A 41 -16.47 7.83 -26.36
CA GLY A 41 -16.36 9.22 -25.94
C GLY A 41 -14.88 9.60 -25.79
N PRO A 42 -14.53 10.89 -25.88
CA PRO A 42 -13.18 11.33 -25.53
C PRO A 42 -12.90 10.87 -24.09
N ALA A 43 -11.73 10.27 -23.86
CA ALA A 43 -11.27 9.91 -22.52
C ALA A 43 -11.51 11.11 -21.59
N ALA A 44 -12.32 10.91 -20.54
CA ALA A 44 -12.65 11.99 -19.63
C ALA A 44 -11.33 12.61 -19.13
N ALA A 45 -11.16 13.92 -19.34
CA ALA A 45 -9.96 14.62 -18.88
C ALA A 45 -9.83 14.39 -17.36
N HIS A 46 -8.67 13.91 -16.92
CA HIS A 46 -8.43 13.67 -15.51
C HIS A 46 -8.51 14.97 -14.72
N PRO A 47 -9.08 14.96 -13.51
CA PRO A 47 -9.25 16.17 -12.72
C PRO A 47 -7.87 16.75 -12.32
N PRO A 48 -7.66 18.07 -12.46
CA PRO A 48 -6.50 18.72 -11.86
C PRO A 48 -6.59 18.72 -10.33
N GLY A 49 -5.46 18.98 -9.67
CA GLY A 49 -5.40 19.22 -8.22
C GLY A 49 -4.94 18.02 -7.40
N MET A 50 -5.34 17.97 -6.14
CA MET A 50 -4.90 16.94 -5.19
C MET A 50 -6.07 16.27 -4.45
N HIS A 51 -5.95 14.98 -4.14
CA HIS A 51 -6.75 14.34 -3.10
C HIS A 51 -5.89 14.20 -1.84
N ILE A 52 -6.41 14.64 -0.70
CA ILE A 52 -5.82 14.39 0.63
C ILE A 52 -6.65 13.28 1.26
N VAL A 53 -6.05 12.11 1.42
CA VAL A 53 -6.68 10.87 1.90
C VAL A 53 -6.18 10.60 3.31
N ILE A 54 -7.09 10.69 4.28
CA ILE A 54 -6.76 10.50 5.70
C ILE A 54 -7.49 9.27 6.23
N ALA A 55 -6.72 8.28 6.70
CA ALA A 55 -7.24 7.14 7.43
C ALA A 55 -7.40 7.47 8.92
N VAL A 56 -8.62 7.34 9.45
CA VAL A 56 -8.97 7.59 10.85
C VAL A 56 -9.44 6.28 11.47
N HIS A 57 -9.05 5.99 12.70
CA HIS A 57 -9.60 4.92 13.52
C HIS A 57 -10.27 5.49 14.77
N GLN A 58 -9.51 5.93 15.78
CA GLN A 58 -10.05 6.35 17.08
C GLN A 58 -9.66 7.79 17.47
N GLU A 59 -9.08 8.54 16.55
CA GLU A 59 -8.63 9.91 16.76
C GLU A 59 -9.80 10.87 17.00
N ASP A 60 -9.55 11.93 17.76
CA ASP A 60 -10.56 12.96 18.03
C ASP A 60 -10.84 13.82 16.79
N VAL A 61 -12.11 14.16 16.57
CA VAL A 61 -12.52 14.94 15.40
C VAL A 61 -11.90 16.34 15.36
N ASN A 62 -11.68 16.97 16.51
CA ASN A 62 -11.05 18.29 16.56
C ASN A 62 -9.58 18.20 16.18
N GLU A 63 -8.88 17.15 16.61
CA GLU A 63 -7.47 16.94 16.28
C GLU A 63 -7.30 16.65 14.79
N VAL A 64 -8.18 15.85 14.19
CA VAL A 64 -8.16 15.58 12.75
C VAL A 64 -8.48 16.85 11.94
N GLU A 65 -9.44 17.66 12.37
CA GLU A 65 -9.76 18.93 11.74
C GLU A 65 -8.57 19.90 11.79
N GLN A 66 -7.92 20.05 12.94
CA GLN A 66 -6.70 20.85 13.08
C GLN A 66 -5.55 20.32 12.20
N TYR A 67 -5.42 19.00 12.07
CA TYR A 67 -4.43 18.40 11.18
C TYR A 67 -4.71 18.75 9.71
N VAL A 68 -5.97 18.72 9.28
CA VAL A 68 -6.38 19.18 7.94
C VAL A 68 -6.06 20.66 7.74
N GLU A 69 -6.35 21.51 8.73
CA GLU A 69 -6.02 22.94 8.67
C GLU A 69 -4.51 23.18 8.50
N LYS A 70 -3.67 22.45 9.24
CA LYS A 70 -2.20 22.52 9.08
C LYS A 70 -1.75 22.14 7.67
N LEU A 71 -2.30 21.06 7.11
CA LEU A 71 -1.99 20.63 5.73
C LEU A 71 -2.39 21.70 4.71
N LEU A 72 -3.59 22.28 4.86
CA LEU A 72 -4.08 23.36 4.00
C LEU A 72 -3.32 24.69 4.19
N GLY A 73 -2.66 24.88 5.33
CA GLY A 73 -1.77 26.02 5.57
C GLY A 73 -0.47 25.98 4.74
N ILE A 74 -0.10 24.82 4.19
CA ILE A 74 1.10 24.68 3.35
C ILE A 74 0.81 25.23 1.95
N ARG A 75 1.55 26.26 1.54
CA ARG A 75 1.32 26.98 0.27
C ARG A 75 1.30 26.05 -0.96
N SER A 76 2.26 25.13 -1.06
CA SER A 76 2.36 24.18 -2.19
C SER A 76 1.15 23.24 -2.23
N VAL A 77 0.64 22.80 -1.08
CA VAL A 77 -0.57 21.98 -0.96
C VAL A 77 -1.81 22.80 -1.32
N ALA A 78 -1.99 23.98 -0.72
CA ALA A 78 -3.15 24.86 -0.98
C ALA A 78 -3.29 25.22 -2.45
N ALA A 79 -2.17 25.46 -3.14
CA ALA A 79 -2.13 25.79 -4.57
C ALA A 79 -2.69 24.67 -5.47
N THR A 80 -2.77 23.42 -4.98
CA THR A 80 -3.39 22.31 -5.71
C THR A 80 -4.91 22.29 -5.61
N HIS A 81 -5.54 23.16 -4.83
CA HIS A 81 -6.97 23.15 -4.53
C HIS A 81 -7.45 21.74 -4.10
N PRO A 82 -6.91 21.21 -2.98
CA PRO A 82 -7.10 19.82 -2.61
C PRO A 82 -8.55 19.49 -2.22
N ARG A 83 -8.96 18.26 -2.53
CA ARG A 83 -10.18 17.63 -2.01
C ARG A 83 -9.83 16.70 -0.87
N ILE A 84 -10.55 16.82 0.23
CA ILE A 84 -10.29 16.09 1.47
C ILE A 84 -11.21 14.87 1.57
N PHE A 85 -10.63 13.68 1.69
CA PHE A 85 -11.31 12.41 1.87
C PHE A 85 -10.91 11.81 3.22
N ILE A 86 -11.89 11.58 4.08
CA ILE A 86 -11.68 10.94 5.37
C ILE A 86 -12.30 9.55 5.34
N TYR A 87 -11.47 8.55 5.62
CA TYR A 87 -11.88 7.16 5.75
C TYR A 87 -11.86 6.78 7.22
N CYS A 88 -13.04 6.68 7.82
CA CYS A 88 -13.21 6.32 9.21
C CYS A 88 -13.41 4.82 9.37
N LYS A 89 -12.49 4.20 10.11
CA LYS A 89 -12.51 2.79 10.51
C LYS A 89 -13.02 2.57 11.94
N GLY A 90 -13.32 3.64 12.66
CA GLY A 90 -13.81 3.56 14.04
C GLY A 90 -15.27 3.96 14.18
N THR A 91 -15.55 4.85 15.13
CA THR A 91 -16.90 4.99 15.67
C THR A 91 -17.82 5.83 14.78
N PRO A 92 -19.13 5.50 14.68
CA PRO A 92 -20.12 6.33 14.00
C PRO A 92 -20.21 7.77 14.51
N VAL A 93 -19.75 8.02 15.75
CA VAL A 93 -19.72 9.35 16.36
C VAL A 93 -18.78 10.28 15.61
N PHE A 94 -17.56 9.81 15.31
CA PHE A 94 -16.60 10.59 14.51
C PHE A 94 -17.21 10.97 13.16
N VAL A 95 -17.83 10.01 12.47
CA VAL A 95 -18.42 10.21 11.15
C VAL A 95 -19.50 11.28 11.18
N ALA A 96 -20.40 11.22 12.17
CA ALA A 96 -21.45 12.21 12.33
C ALA A 96 -20.87 13.60 12.57
N GLN A 97 -19.87 13.73 13.45
CA GLN A 97 -19.23 15.00 13.77
C GLN A 97 -18.45 15.58 12.57
N ALA A 98 -17.69 14.75 11.85
CA ALA A 98 -16.93 15.20 10.68
C ALA A 98 -17.84 15.71 9.56
N ARG A 99 -18.99 15.06 9.35
CA ARG A 99 -20.01 15.51 8.38
C ARG A 99 -20.68 16.80 8.81
N ASP A 100 -21.03 16.95 10.09
CA ASP A 100 -21.66 18.16 10.65
C ASP A 100 -20.76 19.39 10.53
N ARG A 101 -19.45 19.21 10.77
CA ARG A 101 -18.45 20.30 10.68
C ARG A 101 -18.07 20.68 9.26
N GLY A 102 -18.17 19.75 8.31
CA GLY A 102 -17.97 20.05 6.88
C GLY A 102 -16.52 20.35 6.47
N PHE A 103 -15.52 19.96 7.25
CA PHE A 103 -14.09 20.16 6.90
C PHE A 103 -13.57 19.13 5.88
N ALA A 104 -14.35 18.09 5.57
CA ALA A 104 -14.04 17.08 4.57
C ALA A 104 -15.03 17.12 3.40
N HIS A 105 -14.55 16.83 2.19
CA HIS A 105 -15.42 16.73 1.01
C HIS A 105 -16.18 15.40 1.02
N GLU A 106 -15.57 14.35 1.57
CA GLU A 106 -16.21 13.05 1.73
C GLU A 106 -15.75 12.38 3.03
N VAL A 107 -16.70 11.79 3.76
CA VAL A 107 -16.44 11.00 4.97
C VAL A 107 -17.03 9.61 4.77
N ILE A 108 -16.15 8.63 4.62
CA ILE A 108 -16.44 7.26 4.20
C ILE A 108 -16.17 6.32 5.37
N GLU A 109 -17.12 5.43 5.65
CA GLU A 109 -16.96 4.39 6.65
C GLU A 109 -16.33 3.14 6.02
N LEU A 110 -15.30 2.58 6.66
CA LEU A 110 -14.66 1.34 6.27
C LEU A 110 -14.58 0.36 7.44
N PRO A 111 -14.57 -0.96 7.19
CA PRO A 111 -14.18 -1.93 8.21
C PRO A 111 -12.77 -1.66 8.74
N ASN A 112 -12.55 -1.92 10.03
CA ASN A 112 -11.22 -1.85 10.64
C ASN A 112 -10.36 -3.06 10.25
N VAL A 113 -9.97 -3.12 8.98
CA VAL A 113 -9.11 -4.14 8.39
C VAL A 113 -7.91 -3.46 7.75
N GLY A 114 -6.72 -4.04 7.90
CA GLY A 114 -5.56 -3.66 7.09
C GLY A 114 -4.96 -2.27 7.35
N ARG A 115 -5.35 -1.62 8.45
CA ARG A 115 -4.87 -0.29 8.87
C ARG A 115 -5.00 0.75 7.75
N GLU A 116 -4.12 1.76 7.72
CA GLU A 116 -4.13 2.83 6.74
C GLU A 116 -3.83 2.37 5.30
N GLN A 117 -3.08 1.28 5.12
CA GLN A 117 -2.72 0.79 3.79
C GLN A 117 -3.93 0.26 3.00
N GLU A 118 -4.87 -0.39 3.69
CA GLU A 118 -6.13 -0.82 3.09
C GLU A 118 -6.97 0.37 2.63
N THR A 119 -7.01 1.45 3.42
CA THR A 119 -7.66 2.71 3.04
C THR A 119 -7.09 3.26 1.74
N TYR A 120 -5.76 3.28 1.60
CA TYR A 120 -5.10 3.87 0.42
C TYR A 120 -5.44 3.09 -0.85
N LEU A 121 -5.36 1.75 -0.78
CA LEU A 121 -5.77 0.89 -1.88
C LEU A 121 -7.25 1.05 -2.21
N TRP A 122 -8.12 1.13 -1.22
CA TRP A 122 -9.54 1.38 -1.43
C TRP A 122 -9.76 2.67 -2.22
N HIS A 123 -9.10 3.76 -1.81
CA HIS A 123 -9.21 5.05 -2.51
C HIS A 123 -8.71 4.94 -3.96
N ILE A 124 -7.55 4.32 -4.18
CA ILE A 124 -7.00 4.12 -5.53
C ILE A 124 -7.98 3.33 -6.39
N VAL A 125 -8.53 2.22 -5.91
CA VAL A 125 -9.47 1.37 -6.66
C VAL A 125 -10.77 2.13 -6.96
N ALA A 126 -11.34 2.84 -5.98
CA ALA A 126 -12.60 3.57 -6.14
C ALA A 126 -12.49 4.80 -7.06
N HIS A 127 -11.27 5.34 -7.22
CA HIS A 127 -11.03 6.55 -8.00
C HIS A 127 -10.09 6.34 -9.19
N TYR A 128 -9.69 5.11 -9.51
CA TYR A 128 -8.59 4.79 -10.44
C TYR A 128 -8.65 5.58 -11.76
N ASP A 129 -9.81 5.59 -12.41
CA ASP A 129 -9.99 6.24 -13.72
C ASP A 129 -10.06 7.79 -13.63
N ARG A 130 -10.22 8.32 -12.41
CA ARG A 130 -10.46 9.74 -12.11
C ARG A 130 -9.54 10.26 -11.01
N LEU A 131 -8.37 9.65 -10.83
CA LEU A 131 -7.38 10.14 -9.88
C LEU A 131 -7.00 11.59 -10.22
N PRO A 132 -6.79 12.45 -9.22
CA PRO A 132 -6.29 13.82 -9.39
C PRO A 132 -4.82 13.79 -9.83
N GLU A 133 -4.20 14.94 -10.08
CA GLU A 133 -2.78 15.01 -10.43
C GLU A 133 -1.87 14.38 -9.34
N HIS A 134 -2.17 14.66 -8.07
CA HIS A 134 -1.46 14.09 -6.92
C HIS A 134 -2.42 13.54 -5.87
N VAL A 135 -2.03 12.47 -5.20
CA VAL A 135 -2.73 11.96 -4.02
C VAL A 135 -1.76 11.98 -2.85
N PHE A 136 -2.16 12.66 -1.78
CA PHE A 136 -1.52 12.61 -0.49
C PHE A 136 -2.23 11.56 0.37
N PHE A 137 -1.48 10.61 0.90
CA PHE A 137 -1.97 9.57 1.79
C PHE A 137 -1.37 9.74 3.17
N SER A 138 -2.22 9.73 4.20
CA SER A 138 -1.78 9.78 5.59
C SER A 138 -2.74 9.05 6.54
N GLN A 139 -2.22 8.62 7.68
CA GLN A 139 -3.03 8.28 8.84
C GLN A 139 -3.31 9.58 9.62
N ALA A 140 -4.41 9.63 10.37
CA ALA A 140 -4.66 10.74 11.25
C ALA A 140 -3.58 10.83 12.34
N LEU A 141 -3.21 12.06 12.71
CA LEU A 141 -2.25 12.36 13.79
C LEU A 141 -0.93 11.60 13.62
N ALA A 142 -0.23 11.90 12.53
CA ALA A 142 1.02 11.26 12.16
C ALA A 142 2.05 11.26 13.30
N ASN A 143 2.59 10.08 13.66
CA ASN A 143 3.63 9.93 14.70
C ASN A 143 4.92 10.75 14.44
N TYR A 144 5.09 11.27 13.22
CA TYR A 144 6.17 12.16 12.80
C TYR A 144 5.62 13.41 12.09
N GLU A 145 4.58 14.03 12.67
CA GLU A 145 3.86 15.16 12.07
C GLU A 145 4.82 16.29 11.61
N GLU A 146 5.75 16.72 12.46
CA GLU A 146 6.67 17.81 12.12
C GLU A 146 7.54 17.48 10.89
N LEU A 147 8.03 16.24 10.80
CA LEU A 147 8.80 15.77 9.65
C LEU A 147 7.93 15.74 8.38
N LEU A 148 6.70 15.24 8.51
CA LEU A 148 5.73 15.16 7.42
C LEU A 148 5.42 16.56 6.87
N LEU A 149 5.05 17.50 7.75
CA LEU A 149 4.71 18.86 7.38
C LEU A 149 5.93 19.59 6.78
N GLY A 150 7.11 19.40 7.38
CA GLY A 150 8.37 19.96 6.87
C GLY A 150 8.68 19.47 5.46
N ARG A 151 8.55 18.16 5.19
CA ARG A 151 8.79 17.60 3.85
C ARG A 151 7.76 18.05 2.82
N LEU A 152 6.48 18.15 3.19
CA LEU A 152 5.48 18.76 2.30
C LEU A 152 5.82 20.22 1.97
N GLN A 153 6.27 20.99 2.97
CA GLN A 153 6.58 22.40 2.77
C GLN A 153 7.83 22.62 1.90
N THR A 154 8.81 21.72 2.00
CA THR A 154 10.13 21.89 1.36
C THR A 154 10.28 21.13 0.04
N LEU A 155 9.66 19.94 -0.09
CA LEU A 155 9.91 19.02 -1.19
C LEU A 155 8.74 18.88 -2.16
N PHE A 156 7.50 19.01 -1.67
CA PHE A 156 6.35 18.82 -2.54
C PHE A 156 6.28 19.93 -3.60
N SER A 157 6.24 19.51 -4.86
CA SER A 157 6.13 20.39 -6.03
C SER A 157 5.25 19.72 -7.10
N PRO A 158 4.84 20.47 -8.16
CA PRO A 158 4.13 19.87 -9.29
C PRO A 158 4.89 18.75 -10.02
N ARG A 159 6.21 18.63 -9.80
CA ARG A 159 7.04 17.55 -10.37
C ARG A 159 7.11 16.31 -9.48
N THR A 160 6.53 16.32 -8.28
CA THR A 160 6.64 15.20 -7.34
C THR A 160 5.91 13.97 -7.88
N GLY A 161 6.67 12.95 -8.29
CA GLY A 161 6.14 11.66 -8.71
C GLY A 161 5.83 10.75 -7.52
N ALA A 162 6.79 10.58 -6.62
CA ALA A 162 6.63 9.81 -5.39
C ALA A 162 7.51 10.40 -4.28
N LEU A 163 6.92 10.71 -3.13
CA LEU A 163 7.61 11.30 -1.98
C LEU A 163 7.16 10.61 -0.69
N GLY A 164 8.12 10.04 0.04
CA GLY A 164 7.91 9.52 1.39
C GLY A 164 7.98 10.66 2.40
N LEU A 165 6.94 10.83 3.21
CA LEU A 165 6.85 11.91 4.20
C LEU A 165 7.22 11.46 5.62
N GLY A 166 7.21 10.14 5.86
CA GLY A 166 7.73 9.52 7.08
C GLY A 166 9.21 9.17 6.96
N LEU A 167 9.65 8.14 7.66
CA LEU A 167 11.01 7.63 7.50
C LEU A 167 11.18 6.94 6.14
N VAL A 168 12.41 6.97 5.61
CA VAL A 168 12.78 6.25 4.37
C VAL A 168 14.02 5.43 4.67
N ALA A 169 13.98 4.17 4.25
CA ALA A 169 14.94 3.13 4.60
C ALA A 169 15.47 2.43 3.36
N ILE A 170 16.57 1.71 3.53
CA ILE A 170 16.95 0.64 2.62
C ILE A 170 16.26 -0.63 3.11
N CYS A 171 15.40 -1.18 2.27
CA CYS A 171 14.78 -2.48 2.48
C CYS A 171 15.47 -3.55 1.62
N THR A 172 15.51 -4.77 2.13
CA THR A 172 15.87 -5.94 1.31
C THR A 172 14.65 -6.74 0.91
N CYS A 173 14.78 -7.48 -0.20
CA CYS A 173 13.77 -8.42 -0.70
C CYS A 173 13.45 -9.54 0.29
N GLU A 174 14.39 -9.84 1.20
CA GLU A 174 14.22 -10.82 2.28
C GLU A 174 13.44 -10.24 3.47
N GLY A 175 13.01 -8.98 3.41
CA GLY A 175 12.22 -8.35 4.46
C GLY A 175 13.07 -7.74 5.58
N TYR A 176 14.32 -7.36 5.30
CA TYR A 176 15.11 -6.53 6.21
C TYR A 176 14.85 -5.04 5.94
N SER A 177 15.03 -4.21 6.97
CA SER A 177 15.03 -2.74 6.89
C SER A 177 16.14 -2.22 7.79
N ASP A 178 16.98 -1.33 7.27
CA ASP A 178 18.12 -0.74 7.99
C ASP A 178 17.71 0.11 9.21
N LEU A 179 16.53 0.74 9.18
CA LEU A 179 15.94 1.43 10.33
C LEU A 179 15.58 0.50 11.49
N TRP A 180 15.39 -0.79 11.20
CA TRP A 180 14.85 -1.77 12.15
C TRP A 180 15.73 -3.01 12.22
N ALA A 181 17.03 -2.81 12.41
CA ALA A 181 18.03 -3.88 12.43
C ALA A 181 17.70 -5.04 13.40
N GLY A 182 16.96 -4.75 14.49
CA GLY A 182 16.48 -5.74 15.46
C GLY A 182 15.43 -6.73 14.92
N HIS A 183 14.78 -6.43 13.79
CA HIS A 183 13.79 -7.31 13.16
C HIS A 183 14.43 -8.40 12.27
N GLY A 184 15.73 -8.28 11.96
CA GLY A 184 16.50 -9.25 11.18
C GLY A 184 15.95 -9.56 9.77
N PRO A 185 16.61 -10.46 9.01
CA PRO A 185 16.09 -10.96 7.74
C PRO A 185 14.77 -11.72 7.97
N GLY A 186 13.73 -11.46 7.17
CA GLY A 186 12.39 -12.03 7.34
C GLY A 186 11.41 -11.14 8.12
N GLY A 187 11.81 -9.92 8.48
CA GLY A 187 10.97 -8.93 9.16
C GLY A 187 9.86 -8.33 8.30
N PHE A 188 9.80 -8.57 7.00
CA PHE A 188 8.68 -8.18 6.14
C PHE A 188 8.52 -9.23 5.05
N ILE A 189 7.87 -10.33 5.40
CA ILE A 189 7.60 -11.43 4.47
C ILE A 189 6.84 -10.90 3.26
N ARG A 190 7.10 -11.45 2.06
CA ARG A 190 6.39 -11.11 0.82
C ARG A 190 6.78 -9.81 0.11
N LEU A 191 7.77 -9.04 0.58
CA LEU A 191 8.27 -7.88 -0.18
C LEU A 191 8.76 -8.29 -1.58
N ARG A 192 9.46 -9.43 -1.69
CA ARG A 192 9.91 -10.00 -2.97
C ARG A 192 8.75 -10.29 -3.93
N GLU A 193 7.64 -10.82 -3.42
CA GLU A 193 6.46 -11.14 -4.22
C GLU A 193 5.74 -9.88 -4.69
N VAL A 194 5.59 -8.88 -3.81
CA VAL A 194 5.01 -7.59 -4.21
C VAL A 194 5.90 -6.88 -5.23
N TRP A 195 7.22 -6.92 -5.07
CA TRP A 195 8.16 -6.46 -6.08
C TRP A 195 7.91 -7.15 -7.42
N ALA A 196 7.87 -8.48 -7.45
CA ALA A 196 7.68 -9.22 -8.69
C ALA A 196 6.36 -8.87 -9.39
N LEU A 197 5.29 -8.64 -8.63
CA LEU A 197 4.01 -8.18 -9.16
C LEU A 197 4.08 -6.74 -9.71
N ALA A 198 4.76 -5.84 -9.02
CA ALA A 198 4.82 -4.42 -9.37
C ALA A 198 5.81 -4.09 -10.50
N GLN A 199 6.93 -4.82 -10.53
CA GLN A 199 8.10 -4.53 -11.37
C GLN A 199 8.30 -5.55 -12.49
N GLY A 200 7.54 -6.66 -12.50
CA GLY A 200 7.66 -7.72 -13.50
C GLY A 200 9.03 -8.40 -13.55
N THR A 201 9.86 -8.22 -12.52
CA THR A 201 11.24 -8.69 -12.43
C THR A 201 11.52 -9.33 -11.08
N LEU A 202 12.61 -10.07 -10.97
CA LEU A 202 13.10 -10.51 -9.65
C LEU A 202 13.63 -9.31 -8.87
N CYS A 203 13.40 -9.33 -7.57
CA CYS A 203 13.79 -8.25 -6.67
C CYS A 203 15.33 -8.11 -6.58
N PRO A 204 15.89 -6.89 -6.72
CA PRO A 204 17.32 -6.62 -6.93
C PRO A 204 18.16 -6.66 -5.64
N HIS A 205 17.77 -7.50 -4.68
CA HIS A 205 18.25 -7.52 -3.30
C HIS A 205 17.84 -6.33 -2.44
N GLU A 206 18.13 -5.09 -2.84
CA GLU A 206 17.89 -3.86 -2.06
C GLU A 206 17.15 -2.78 -2.85
N PHE A 207 16.34 -1.98 -2.15
CA PHE A 207 15.62 -0.84 -2.71
C PHE A 207 15.23 0.15 -1.61
N ALA A 208 14.98 1.41 -1.99
CA ALA A 208 14.40 2.38 -1.06
C ALA A 208 12.96 2.01 -0.71
N CYS A 209 12.59 2.11 0.56
CA CYS A 209 11.23 1.84 1.04
C CYS A 209 10.74 2.94 1.98
N PHE A 210 9.49 3.36 1.80
CA PHE A 210 8.79 4.28 2.67
C PHE A 210 8.28 3.58 3.93
N HIS A 211 8.31 4.30 5.04
CA HIS A 211 7.78 3.86 6.32
C HIS A 211 6.70 4.82 6.84
N ASN A 212 5.98 4.39 7.88
CA ASN A 212 4.93 5.11 8.59
C ASN A 212 3.65 5.38 7.79
N GLY A 213 3.62 5.05 6.50
CA GLY A 213 2.43 5.16 5.67
C GLY A 213 2.08 6.58 5.25
N PHE A 214 3.03 7.52 5.25
CA PHE A 214 2.80 8.89 4.79
C PHE A 214 3.49 9.11 3.45
N LEU A 215 2.73 9.36 2.39
CA LEU A 215 3.32 9.58 1.06
C LEU A 215 2.49 10.49 0.17
N VAL A 216 3.16 11.12 -0.79
CA VAL A 216 2.53 11.71 -1.98
C VAL A 216 2.87 10.84 -3.18
N ALA A 217 1.88 10.57 -4.02
CA ALA A 217 2.06 9.93 -5.32
C ALA A 217 1.35 10.71 -6.42
N SER A 218 2.01 10.88 -7.56
CA SER A 218 1.35 11.41 -8.75
C SER A 218 0.44 10.36 -9.37
N ARG A 219 -0.55 10.83 -10.13
CA ARG A 219 -1.37 9.96 -10.99
C ARG A 219 -0.52 9.12 -11.93
N ALA A 220 0.52 9.71 -12.51
CA ALA A 220 1.37 8.99 -13.46
C ALA A 220 2.02 7.78 -12.80
N ARG A 221 2.51 7.92 -11.55
CA ARG A 221 3.05 6.80 -10.77
C ARG A 221 1.99 5.79 -10.35
N LEU A 222 0.81 6.24 -9.92
CA LEU A 222 -0.31 5.36 -9.57
C LEU A 222 -0.86 4.59 -10.79
N HIS A 223 -0.68 5.09 -12.00
CA HIS A 223 -1.07 4.41 -13.24
C HIS A 223 0.02 3.52 -13.84
N LEU A 224 1.21 3.44 -13.24
CA LEU A 224 2.20 2.43 -13.62
C LEU A 224 1.68 1.01 -13.38
N GLN A 225 0.78 0.85 -12.41
CA GLN A 225 0.18 -0.42 -12.08
C GLN A 225 -1.26 -0.48 -12.60
N PRO A 226 -1.70 -1.61 -13.19
CA PRO A 226 -3.08 -1.76 -13.62
C PRO A 226 -4.01 -1.78 -12.39
N ARG A 227 -5.23 -1.26 -12.54
CA ARG A 227 -6.28 -1.31 -11.51
C ARG A 227 -6.43 -2.68 -10.85
N LYS A 228 -6.36 -3.74 -11.67
CA LYS A 228 -6.47 -5.13 -11.22
C LYS A 228 -5.39 -5.53 -10.20
N LEU A 229 -4.19 -4.96 -10.27
CA LEU A 229 -3.17 -5.20 -9.27
C LEU A 229 -3.57 -4.57 -7.92
N TYR A 230 -4.06 -3.33 -7.92
CA TYR A 230 -4.56 -2.70 -6.69
C TYR A 230 -5.75 -3.44 -6.10
N GLU A 231 -6.69 -3.91 -6.94
CA GLU A 231 -7.82 -4.75 -6.50
C GLU A 231 -7.34 -6.07 -5.89
N TYR A 232 -6.34 -6.71 -6.49
CA TYR A 232 -5.73 -7.92 -5.94
C TYR A 232 -5.08 -7.66 -4.58
N LEU A 233 -4.24 -6.62 -4.47
CA LEU A 233 -3.57 -6.25 -3.21
C LEU A 233 -4.58 -5.86 -2.12
N LEU A 234 -5.68 -5.20 -2.50
CA LEU A 234 -6.78 -4.87 -1.58
C LEU A 234 -7.48 -6.14 -1.09
N GLY A 235 -7.77 -7.07 -1.99
CA GLY A 235 -8.37 -8.36 -1.66
C GLY A 235 -7.55 -9.20 -0.67
N LEU A 236 -6.22 -9.01 -0.66
CA LEU A 236 -5.34 -9.71 0.29
C LEU A 236 -5.59 -9.31 1.76
N PHE A 237 -6.10 -8.11 2.03
CA PHE A 237 -6.50 -7.70 3.38
C PHE A 237 -7.72 -8.46 3.91
N ALA A 238 -8.60 -8.94 3.02
CA ALA A 238 -9.76 -9.74 3.37
C ALA A 238 -9.44 -11.25 3.47
N THR A 239 -8.18 -11.63 3.38
CA THR A 239 -7.76 -13.03 3.39
C THR A 239 -8.11 -13.71 4.73
N PRO A 240 -8.85 -14.84 4.72
CA PRO A 240 -9.17 -15.58 5.93
C PRO A 240 -7.92 -16.00 6.72
N ALA A 241 -8.00 -16.02 8.05
CA ALA A 241 -6.88 -16.37 8.94
C ALA A 241 -6.23 -17.74 8.61
N ASN A 242 -7.01 -18.69 8.12
CA ASN A 242 -6.55 -20.03 7.75
C ASN A 242 -5.99 -20.15 6.31
N HIS A 243 -5.93 -19.06 5.56
CA HIS A 243 -5.45 -19.08 4.18
C HIS A 243 -3.91 -19.28 4.13
N PRO A 244 -3.38 -20.02 3.15
CA PRO A 244 -1.93 -20.26 3.03
C PRO A 244 -1.06 -19.00 2.93
N LEU A 245 -1.61 -17.90 2.40
CA LEU A 245 -0.91 -16.60 2.36
C LEU A 245 -0.66 -16.02 3.77
N ARG A 246 -1.48 -16.41 4.75
CA ARG A 246 -1.36 -16.02 6.17
C ARG A 246 -0.58 -17.03 7.00
N ALA A 247 -0.27 -18.21 6.46
CA ALA A 247 0.49 -19.26 7.17
C ALA A 247 1.88 -18.80 7.65
N ASN A 248 2.46 -17.79 7.00
CA ASN A 248 3.75 -17.22 7.39
C ASN A 248 3.60 -16.01 8.35
N GLU A 249 2.39 -15.55 8.68
CA GLU A 249 2.19 -14.47 9.66
C GLU A 249 2.67 -14.91 11.05
N GLU A 250 2.48 -16.18 11.41
CA GLU A 250 2.98 -16.78 12.65
C GLU A 250 4.53 -16.76 12.72
N LEU A 251 5.21 -17.03 11.59
CA LEU A 251 6.67 -16.92 11.50
C LEU A 251 7.15 -15.46 11.70
N TYR A 252 6.36 -14.50 11.24
CA TYR A 252 6.64 -13.09 11.40
C TYR A 252 6.43 -12.59 12.84
N LYS A 253 5.33 -13.02 13.48
CA LYS A 253 4.96 -12.62 14.85
C LYS A 253 5.83 -13.28 15.91
N HIS A 254 6.14 -14.57 15.76
CA HIS A 254 6.77 -15.35 16.83
C HIS A 254 8.30 -15.40 16.82
N VAL A 255 8.97 -15.07 15.70
CA VAL A 255 10.41 -15.32 15.59
C VAL A 255 11.26 -14.04 15.67
N LYS A 256 10.77 -12.86 15.25
CA LYS A 256 11.67 -11.71 15.03
C LYS A 256 11.18 -10.29 15.31
N SER A 257 9.88 -10.03 15.45
CA SER A 257 9.39 -8.64 15.37
C SER A 257 8.80 -8.02 16.64
N ASN A 258 8.57 -8.80 17.72
CA ASN A 258 7.84 -8.35 18.93
C ASN A 258 6.53 -7.61 18.61
N LEU A 259 5.95 -7.84 17.42
CA LEU A 259 4.73 -7.15 17.02
C LEU A 259 3.54 -7.79 17.70
N PRO A 260 2.56 -7.00 18.17
CA PRO A 260 1.35 -7.53 18.76
C PRO A 260 0.61 -8.44 17.76
N ASP A 261 -0.02 -9.50 18.27
CA ASP A 261 -0.71 -10.50 17.45
C ASP A 261 -1.83 -9.89 16.59
N GLU A 262 -2.37 -8.75 17.02
CA GLU A 262 -3.41 -7.98 16.34
C GLU A 262 -2.91 -7.09 15.19
N TRP A 263 -1.58 -6.96 14.97
CA TRP A 263 -1.05 -6.12 13.89
C TRP A 263 -1.03 -6.89 12.57
N PRO A 264 -1.73 -6.41 11.52
CA PRO A 264 -1.80 -7.12 10.25
C PRO A 264 -0.44 -7.02 9.53
N THR A 265 0.28 -8.14 9.44
CA THR A 265 1.56 -8.27 8.74
C THR A 265 1.51 -7.67 7.34
N TRP A 266 0.43 -7.91 6.61
CA TRP A 266 0.24 -7.39 5.26
C TRP A 266 0.21 -5.86 5.18
N GLY A 267 -0.25 -5.17 6.23
CA GLY A 267 -0.17 -3.70 6.30
C GLY A 267 1.28 -3.22 6.26
N HIS A 268 2.17 -3.82 7.07
CA HIS A 268 3.59 -3.44 7.06
C HIS A 268 4.31 -3.77 5.75
N VAL A 269 3.91 -4.87 5.10
CA VAL A 269 4.44 -5.24 3.77
C VAL A 269 4.01 -4.22 2.73
N MET A 270 2.73 -3.85 2.70
CA MET A 270 2.20 -2.85 1.78
C MET A 270 2.86 -1.48 1.99
N GLU A 271 3.03 -1.06 3.24
CA GLU A 271 3.70 0.21 3.58
C GLU A 271 5.08 0.32 2.91
N ARG A 272 5.90 -0.73 3.00
CA ARG A 272 7.25 -0.77 2.41
C ARG A 272 7.27 -1.02 0.90
N SER A 273 6.14 -1.44 0.35
CA SER A 273 6.03 -1.79 -1.07
C SER A 273 5.65 -0.61 -1.96
N TRP A 274 5.29 0.54 -1.40
CA TRP A 274 4.89 1.71 -2.19
C TRP A 274 5.96 2.14 -3.19
N ASN A 275 7.23 2.11 -2.83
CA ASN A 275 8.33 2.42 -3.75
C ASN A 275 8.36 1.49 -4.97
N ALA A 276 8.13 0.19 -4.77
CA ALA A 276 8.04 -0.76 -5.88
C ALA A 276 6.80 -0.47 -6.74
N LEU A 277 5.65 -0.17 -6.14
CA LEU A 277 4.43 0.16 -6.89
C LEU A 277 4.56 1.45 -7.70
N LEU A 278 5.23 2.46 -7.14
CA LEU A 278 5.39 3.80 -7.72
C LEU A 278 6.66 3.95 -8.56
N ASN A 279 7.43 2.87 -8.75
CA ASN A 279 8.72 2.89 -9.44
C ASN A 279 9.70 3.95 -8.90
N CYS A 280 9.78 4.05 -7.58
CA CYS A 280 10.67 4.95 -6.85
C CYS A 280 11.64 4.16 -5.98
N THR A 281 12.43 3.28 -6.61
CA THR A 281 13.13 2.18 -5.93
C THR A 281 14.61 2.41 -5.69
N ASP A 282 15.18 3.49 -6.23
CA ASP A 282 16.61 3.79 -6.10
C ASP A 282 16.99 4.00 -4.63
N VAL A 283 18.01 3.27 -4.17
CA VAL A 283 18.51 3.35 -2.78
C VAL A 283 19.04 4.74 -2.44
N GLU A 284 19.45 5.53 -3.44
CA GLU A 284 19.85 6.93 -3.25
C GLU A 284 18.72 7.80 -2.68
N VAL A 285 17.46 7.41 -2.88
CA VAL A 285 16.31 8.08 -2.24
C VAL A 285 16.39 7.97 -0.72
N ALA A 286 16.75 6.80 -0.20
CA ALA A 286 16.90 6.59 1.25
C ALA A 286 18.07 7.42 1.82
N TYR A 287 19.21 7.48 1.11
CA TYR A 287 20.34 8.30 1.53
C TYR A 287 20.03 9.79 1.51
N GLY A 288 19.37 10.28 0.45
CA GLY A 288 18.94 11.67 0.33
C GLY A 288 18.01 12.10 1.46
N CYS A 289 17.09 11.22 1.88
CA CYS A 289 16.13 11.50 2.94
C CYS A 289 16.70 11.58 4.36
N ASN A 290 17.84 10.94 4.60
CA ASN A 290 18.49 10.88 5.90
C ASN A 290 19.60 11.94 6.07
N THR A 291 19.82 12.78 5.05
CA THR A 291 20.80 13.86 5.10
C THR A 291 20.18 15.09 5.77
N PRO A 292 20.72 15.59 6.90
CA PRO A 292 20.27 16.83 7.51
C PRO A 292 20.36 18.00 6.52
N CYS A 293 19.31 18.82 6.41
CA CYS A 293 19.47 20.10 5.72
C CYS A 293 20.15 21.10 6.66
N GLU A 294 21.48 21.01 6.72
CA GLU A 294 22.34 21.90 7.53
C GLU A 294 22.74 23.18 6.79
N SER A 295 22.37 23.34 5.52
CA SER A 295 22.76 24.48 4.67
C SER A 295 21.55 25.29 4.18
N GLU A 296 21.77 26.53 3.75
CA GLU A 296 20.73 27.35 3.09
C GLU A 296 20.23 26.72 1.78
N ASP A 297 20.99 25.80 1.19
CA ASP A 297 20.66 25.05 -0.01
C ASP A 297 20.26 23.61 0.35
N CYS A 298 18.95 23.36 0.45
CA CYS A 298 18.40 22.02 0.65
C CYS A 298 18.21 21.23 -0.66
N SER A 299 18.86 21.61 -1.78
CA SER A 299 18.70 20.90 -3.07
C SER A 299 19.03 19.41 -3.02
N GLN A 300 19.88 18.99 -2.08
CA GLN A 300 20.15 17.57 -1.81
C GLN A 300 18.89 16.79 -1.39
N LEU A 301 17.91 17.45 -0.75
CA LEU A 301 16.65 16.83 -0.41
C LEU A 301 15.75 16.57 -1.62
N GLU A 302 16.01 17.17 -2.79
CA GLU A 302 15.30 16.76 -4.02
C GLU A 302 15.56 15.29 -4.34
N ARG A 303 16.69 14.74 -3.88
CA ARG A 303 16.99 13.30 -3.99
C ARG A 303 16.14 12.44 -3.05
N CYS A 304 15.45 13.02 -2.06
CA CYS A 304 14.53 12.31 -1.15
C CYS A 304 13.15 12.00 -1.79
N GLN A 305 13.00 12.21 -3.09
CA GLN A 305 11.79 11.89 -3.83
C GLN A 305 12.13 11.47 -5.25
N CYS A 306 11.19 10.82 -5.91
CA CYS A 306 11.24 10.60 -7.35
C CYS A 306 10.39 11.65 -8.05
N LEU A 307 10.99 12.35 -9.01
CA LEU A 307 10.31 13.36 -9.81
C LEU A 307 9.75 12.75 -11.11
N ASP A 308 8.70 13.37 -11.62
CA ASP A 308 8.14 13.09 -12.94
C ASP A 308 8.70 14.10 -13.94
N ASP A 309 9.80 13.75 -14.60
CA ASP A 309 10.56 14.67 -15.47
C ASP A 309 9.97 14.77 -16.90
N GLY A 310 8.66 14.58 -17.05
CA GLY A 310 7.96 14.71 -18.34
C GLY A 310 8.24 13.58 -19.34
N THR A 311 9.20 12.68 -19.09
CA THR A 311 9.25 11.37 -19.76
C THR A 311 8.33 10.41 -19.03
N PRO A 312 7.30 9.85 -19.68
CA PRO A 312 6.62 8.69 -19.14
C PRO A 312 7.69 7.65 -18.83
N HIS A 313 7.81 7.24 -17.56
CA HIS A 313 8.49 6.00 -17.28
C HIS A 313 7.82 4.97 -18.18
N ALA A 314 8.60 4.33 -19.06
CA ALA A 314 8.13 3.21 -19.82
C ALA A 314 7.70 2.18 -18.76
N GLY A 315 6.40 2.20 -18.44
CA GLY A 315 5.82 1.28 -17.50
C GLY A 315 6.26 -0.11 -17.92
N VAL A 316 6.65 -0.92 -16.95
CA VAL A 316 6.84 -2.33 -17.23
C VAL A 316 5.51 -2.82 -17.80
N ALA A 317 5.55 -3.38 -19.01
CA ALA A 317 4.35 -3.94 -19.62
C ALA A 317 3.72 -4.91 -18.60
N PRO A 318 2.43 -4.74 -18.24
CA PRO A 318 1.79 -5.66 -17.32
C PRO A 318 1.85 -7.07 -17.94
N ILE A 319 2.21 -8.05 -17.10
CA ILE A 319 2.12 -9.48 -17.45
C ILE A 319 0.64 -9.87 -17.53
#